data_AF-A0A536Z7D9-F1
#
_entry.id   AF-A0A536Z7D9-F1
#
_cell.length_a   1.000
_cell.length_b   1.000
_cell.length_c   1.000
_cell.angle_alpha   90.00
_cell.angle_beta   90.00
_cell.angle_gamma   90.00
#
_symmetry.space_group_name_H-M   'P 1'
#
loop_
_entity.id
_entity.type
_entity.pdbx_description
1 polymer ?
#
loop_
_entity_poly.entity_id
_entity_poly.type
_entity_poly.pdbx_seq_one_letter_code
_entity_poly.pdbx_strand_id
1 'polypeptide(L)' 'MRIRVGFEMIYECPQPTPMIFNLNVHFTRVSDPVGRDDLVFDPPVPVAGYRDSLGNWC' A
#
# COMPACT_ATOMS: atom_id res chain seq x y z
N MET A 1 3.48 4.44 -23.03
CA MET A 1 2.49 3.37 -22.75
C MET A 1 1.89 3.64 -21.38
N ARG A 2 0.57 3.48 -21.20
CA ARG A 2 -0.10 3.61 -19.89
C ARG A 2 -0.61 2.23 -19.47
N ILE A 3 -0.31 1.83 -18.23
CA ILE A 3 -0.77 0.57 -17.65
C ILE A 3 -1.67 0.91 -16.47
N ARG A 4 -2.79 0.23 -16.36
CA ARG A 4 -3.65 0.30 -15.17
C ARG A 4 -3.13 -0.70 -14.14
N VAL A 5 -2.71 -0.18 -12.99
CA VAL A 5 -2.24 -0.98 -11.86
C VAL A 5 -3.13 -0.71 -10.64
N GLY A 6 -3.30 -1.73 -9.82
CA GLY A 6 -4.15 -1.68 -8.62
C GLY A 6 -4.48 -3.10 -8.16
N PHE A 7 -5.02 -3.19 -6.95
CA PHE A 7 -5.41 -4.44 -6.31
C PHE A 7 -6.58 -4.17 -5.37
N GLU A 8 -7.29 -5.24 -5.03
CA GLU A 8 -8.26 -5.30 -3.95
C GLU A 8 -7.94 -6.57 -3.16
N MET A 9 -7.85 -6.45 -1.84
CA MET A 9 -7.49 -7.55 -0.95
C MET A 9 -8.50 -7.59 0.19
N ILE A 10 -9.05 -8.77 0.45
CA ILE A 10 -10.04 -9.00 1.50
C ILE A 10 -9.43 -10.01 2.48
N TYR A 11 -9.45 -9.67 3.76
CA TYR A 11 -8.91 -10.50 4.83
C TYR A 11 -9.97 -10.76 5.89
N GLU A 12 -10.07 -12.02 6.32
CA GLU A 12 -10.81 -12.40 7.51
C GLU A 12 -9.81 -12.75 8.61
N CYS A 13 -9.78 -11.95 9.66
CA CYS A 13 -8.86 -12.12 10.78
C CYS A 13 -9.66 -12.58 12.02
N PRO A 14 -9.56 -13.85 12.45
CA PRO A 14 -10.33 -14.36 13.60
C PRO A 14 -9.90 -13.73 14.94
N GLN A 15 -8.74 -13.07 14.97
CA GLN A 15 -8.21 -12.31 16.10
C GLN A 15 -7.45 -11.07 15.56
N PRO A 16 -7.21 -10.04 16.40
CA PRO A 16 -6.41 -8.88 15.99
C PRO A 16 -5.05 -9.29 15.43
N THR A 17 -4.84 -9.01 14.15
CA THR A 17 -3.66 -9.45 13.40
C THR A 17 -2.94 -8.23 12.84
N PRO A 18 -1.77 -7.84 13.40
CA PRO A 18 -0.93 -6.82 12.81
C PRO A 18 -0.45 -7.25 11.42
N MET A 19 -0.51 -6.34 10.45
CA MET A 19 -0.11 -6.59 9.07
C MET A 19 0.90 -5.54 8.61
N ILE A 20 1.80 -5.96 7.73
CA ILE A 20 2.76 -5.09 7.03
C ILE A 20 2.50 -5.25 5.54
N PHE A 21 2.36 -4.14 4.84
CA PHE A 21 2.11 -4.11 3.41
C PHE A 21 3.26 -3.40 2.70
N ASN A 22 3.70 -3.96 1.57
CA ASN A 22 4.58 -3.27 0.64
C ASN A 22 3.88 -3.19 -0.71
N LEU A 23 2.91 -2.28 -0.79
CA LEU A 23 1.96 -2.21 -1.90
C LEU A 23 2.03 -0.89 -2.68
N ASN A 24 2.75 0.10 -2.16
CA ASN A 24 3.00 1.35 -2.84
C ASN A 24 3.96 1.20 -4.02
N VAL A 25 3.84 2.10 -4.98
CA VAL A 25 4.79 2.21 -6.09
C VAL A 25 6.17 2.54 -5.53
N HIS A 26 7.18 1.80 -5.98
CA HIS A 26 8.56 2.03 -5.55
C HIS A 26 8.97 3.49 -5.77
N PHE A 27 9.61 4.10 -4.77
CA PHE A 27 9.84 5.56 -4.72
C PHE A 27 10.61 6.12 -5.92
N THR A 28 11.44 5.31 -6.58
CA THR A 28 12.16 5.70 -7.80
C THR A 28 11.24 5.98 -8.98
N ARG A 29 9.96 5.62 -8.87
CA ARG A 29 8.91 5.76 -9.87
C ARG A 29 7.76 6.65 -9.41
N VAL A 30 7.91 7.37 -8.29
CA VAL A 30 6.84 8.21 -7.71
C VAL A 30 6.31 9.29 -8.65
N SER A 31 7.08 9.66 -9.68
CA SER A 31 6.68 10.60 -10.73
C SER A 31 5.79 10.01 -11.82
N ASP A 32 5.70 8.69 -11.90
CA ASP A 32 5.10 7.98 -13.02
C ASP A 32 3.56 7.81 -12.89
N PRO A 33 2.97 7.64 -11.67
CA PRO A 33 1.53 7.59 -11.49
C PRO A 33 0.81 8.87 -11.95
N VAL A 34 -0.27 8.70 -12.71
CA VAL A 34 -1.15 9.81 -13.12
C VAL A 34 -2.14 10.18 -12.01
N GLY A 35 -2.35 9.29 -11.04
CA GLY A 35 -3.27 9.47 -9.91
C GLY A 35 -2.60 9.22 -8.57
N ARG A 36 -3.41 9.21 -7.49
CA ARG A 36 -2.93 8.98 -6.12
C ARG A 36 -2.56 7.51 -5.91
N ASP A 37 -1.45 7.29 -5.22
CA ASP A 37 -0.97 5.97 -4.79
C ASP A 37 -1.29 5.78 -3.30
N ASP A 38 -2.59 5.83 -2.97
CA ASP A 38 -3.07 5.73 -1.60
C ASP A 38 -3.68 4.35 -1.33
N LEU A 39 -3.35 3.76 -0.18
CA LEU A 39 -4.01 2.58 0.34
C LEU A 39 -5.28 2.99 1.08
N VAL A 40 -6.39 2.34 0.74
CA VAL A 40 -7.69 2.54 1.39
C VAL A 40 -8.06 1.25 2.09
N PHE A 41 -8.50 1.37 3.34
CA PHE A 41 -8.94 0.26 4.17
C PHE A 41 -10.41 0.43 4.51
N ASP A 42 -11.19 -0.62 4.28
CA ASP A 42 -12.61 -0.68 4.60
C ASP A 42 -12.90 -1.98 5.37
N PRO A 43 -13.31 -1.92 6.65
CA PRO A 43 -13.52 -0.70 7.44
C PRO A 43 -12.20 0.06 7.73
N PRO A 44 -12.27 1.38 8.04
CA PRO A 44 -11.08 2.13 8.41
C PRO A 44 -10.40 1.55 9.66
N VAL A 45 -9.11 1.29 9.56
CA VAL A 45 -8.26 0.80 10.66
C VAL A 45 -7.08 1.75 10.88
N PRO A 46 -6.43 1.72 12.06
CA PRO A 46 -5.18 2.47 12.28
C PRO A 46 -4.08 1.97 11.34
N VAL A 47 -3.44 2.90 10.62
CA VAL A 47 -2.34 2.61 9.70
C VAL A 47 -1.21 3.60 9.96
N ALA A 48 0.03 3.12 9.88
CA ALA A 48 1.22 3.95 9.95
C ALA A 48 2.14 3.57 8.79
N GLY A 49 2.57 4.59 8.04
CA GLY A 49 3.59 4.41 7.00
C GLY A 49 4.99 4.52 7.58
N TYR A 50 5.92 3.72 7.07
CA TYR A 50 7.33 3.78 7.43
C TYR A 50 8.24 3.52 6.21
N ARG A 51 9.51 3.89 6.37
CA ARG A 51 10.56 3.57 5.41
C ARG A 51 11.32 2.34 5.91
N ASP A 52 11.34 1.27 5.13
CA ASP A 52 12.11 0.09 5.50
C ASP A 52 13.62 0.25 5.22
N SER A 53 14.42 -0.75 5.59
CA SER A 53 15.88 -0.76 5.41
C SER A 53 16.33 -0.89 3.95
N LEU A 54 15.42 -1.25 3.04
CA LEU A 54 15.67 -1.33 1.60
C LEU A 54 15.24 -0.03 0.89
N GLY A 55 14.64 0.91 1.62
CA GLY A 55 14.14 2.16 1.08
C GLY A 55 12.76 2.02 0.44
N ASN A 56 11.99 0.99 0.76
CA ASN A 56 10.59 0.92 0.37
C ASN A 56 9.73 1.81 1.27
N TRP A 57 8.63 2.33 0.70
CA TRP A 57 7.55 2.93 1.46
C TRP A 57 6.49 1.86 1.75
N CYS A 58 6.30 1.57 3.03
CA CYS A 58 5.41 0.52 3.54
C CYS A 58 4.38 1.11 4.50
#